data_AF-A0A3A9WK55-F1
#
_entry.id   AF-A0A3A9WK55-F1
#
_cell.length_a   1.000
_cell.length_b   1.000
_cell.length_c   1.000
_cell.angle_alpha   90.00
_cell.angle_beta   90.00
_cell.angle_gamma   90.00
#
_symmetry.space_group_name_H-M   'P 1'
#
loop_
_entity.id
_entity.type
_entity.pdbx_description
1 polymer ?
#
loop_
_entity_poly.entity_id
_entity_poly.type
_entity_poly.pdbx_seq_one_letter_code
_entity_poly.pdbx_strand_id
1 'polypeptide(L)'
;MAEQVTVGELLMAEYDQIKEEQRARISFRDNLLYATLASMAAVVAAVLQADGRPGLLLLLPPVSVLLGWTYVVNDEKISAVGRYVREELAPRLAELSGGHEPPKVFGWEVRHRADDRRTTRKRLQLAVDLLTFCLAPIAALVVFWSSGAGPLSLLLVSLGELAAITVLGWQIVTYADTTRS
;
A
#
# COMPACT_ATOMS: atom_id res chain seq x y z
N MET A 1 -4.14 43.23 18.61
CA MET A 1 -5.40 42.62 18.12
C MET A 1 -5.04 41.24 17.61
N ALA A 2 -5.63 40.17 18.17
CA ALA A 2 -5.46 38.85 17.59
C ALA A 2 -6.25 38.82 16.28
N GLU A 3 -5.57 38.46 15.19
CA GLU A 3 -6.19 38.23 13.88
C GLU A 3 -7.23 37.12 14.03
N GLN A 4 -8.48 37.38 13.62
CA GLN A 4 -9.55 36.38 13.74
C GLN A 4 -9.36 35.35 12.62
N VAL A 5 -8.93 34.15 12.98
CA VAL A 5 -8.83 33.02 12.05
C VAL A 5 -10.21 32.73 11.47
N THR A 6 -10.31 32.80 10.15
CA THR A 6 -11.53 32.48 9.39
C THR A 6 -11.68 30.97 9.21
N VAL A 7 -12.92 30.51 9.01
CA VAL A 7 -13.18 29.09 8.70
C VAL A 7 -12.45 28.65 7.41
N GLY A 8 -12.34 29.54 6.43
CA GLY A 8 -11.60 29.28 5.19
C GLY A 8 -10.11 29.03 5.44
N GLU A 9 -9.47 29.84 6.30
CA GLU A 9 -8.07 29.62 6.70
C GLU A 9 -7.88 28.30 7.45
N LEU A 10 -8.82 27.93 8.32
CA LEU A 10 -8.77 26.65 9.02
C LEU A 10 -8.87 25.46 8.05
N LEU A 11 -9.79 25.52 7.08
CA LEU A 11 -9.94 24.46 6.06
C LEU A 11 -8.73 24.36 5.14
N MET A 12 -8.09 25.47 4.81
CA MET A 12 -6.84 25.47 4.03
C MET A 12 -5.67 24.91 4.84
N ALA A 13 -5.57 25.24 6.13
CA ALA A 13 -4.56 24.65 7.01
C ALA A 13 -4.77 23.12 7.17
N GLU A 14 -6.02 22.68 7.31
CA GLU A 14 -6.36 21.26 7.31
C GLU A 14 -5.99 20.59 5.99
N TYR A 15 -6.32 21.21 4.84
CA TYR A 15 -5.91 20.74 3.51
C TYR A 15 -4.41 20.51 3.40
N ASP A 16 -3.61 21.50 3.80
CA ASP A 16 -2.16 21.42 3.70
C ASP A 16 -1.61 20.27 4.57
N GLN A 17 -2.10 20.15 5.80
CA GLN A 17 -1.70 19.09 6.72
C GLN A 17 -2.04 17.68 6.19
N ILE A 18 -3.26 17.47 5.66
CA ILE A 18 -3.64 16.16 5.11
C ILE A 18 -2.89 15.85 3.80
N LYS A 19 -2.50 16.87 3.02
CA LYS A 19 -1.68 16.68 1.82
C LYS A 19 -0.22 16.35 2.17
N GLU A 20 0.32 16.94 3.23
CA GLU A 20 1.63 16.54 3.76
C GLU A 20 1.62 15.09 4.25
N GLU A 21 0.59 14.69 5.00
CA GLU A 21 0.42 13.30 5.42
C GLU A 21 0.32 12.36 4.21
N GLN A 22 -0.51 12.71 3.22
CA GLN A 22 -0.65 11.92 1.99
C GLN A 22 0.69 11.76 1.27
N ARG A 23 1.49 12.83 1.16
CA ARG A 23 2.82 12.79 0.54
C ARG A 23 3.78 11.89 1.31
N ALA A 24 3.82 11.99 2.64
CA ALA A 24 4.65 11.14 3.47
C ALA A 24 4.29 9.66 3.30
N ARG A 25 3.00 9.33 3.26
CA ARG A 25 2.51 7.96 3.05
C ARG A 25 2.82 7.42 1.66
N ILE A 26 2.67 8.24 0.60
CA ILE A 26 3.06 7.85 -0.76
C ILE A 26 4.55 7.53 -0.79
N SER A 27 5.39 8.43 -0.26
CA SER A 27 6.84 8.21 -0.24
C SER A 27 7.22 6.95 0.55
N PHE A 28 6.58 6.71 1.69
CA PHE A 28 6.82 5.51 2.48
C PHE A 28 6.41 4.24 1.71
N ARG A 29 5.21 4.23 1.13
CA ARG A 29 4.69 3.11 0.32
C ARG A 29 5.62 2.78 -0.85
N ASP A 30 6.06 3.80 -1.58
CA ASP A 30 6.92 3.60 -2.76
C ASP A 30 8.31 3.06 -2.37
N ASN A 31 8.79 3.37 -1.16
CA ASN A 31 10.03 2.82 -0.62
C ASN A 31 9.91 1.38 -0.10
N LEU A 32 8.70 0.90 0.23
CA LEU A 32 8.51 -0.48 0.71
C LEU A 32 8.86 -1.52 -0.34
N LEU A 33 8.68 -1.23 -1.62
CA LEU A 33 9.04 -2.16 -2.70
C LEU A 33 10.56 -2.38 -2.72
N TYR A 34 11.35 -1.31 -2.60
CA TYR A 34 12.82 -1.42 -2.50
C TYR A 34 13.26 -2.16 -1.23
N ALA A 35 12.63 -1.86 -0.09
CA ALA A 35 12.90 -2.56 1.16
C ALA A 35 12.60 -4.06 1.02
N THR A 36 11.49 -4.42 0.38
CA THR A 36 11.08 -5.81 0.15
C THR A 36 12.09 -6.55 -0.71
N LEU A 37 12.50 -5.95 -1.84
CA LEU A 37 13.53 -6.55 -2.71
C LEU A 37 14.86 -6.73 -1.98
N ALA A 38 15.29 -5.74 -1.20
CA ALA A 38 16.52 -5.83 -0.41
C ALA A 38 16.43 -6.93 0.65
N SER A 39 15.31 -7.03 1.37
CA SER A 39 15.10 -8.08 2.36
C SER A 39 15.05 -9.47 1.71
N MET A 40 14.42 -9.60 0.54
CA MET A 40 14.42 -10.86 -0.20
C MET A 40 15.82 -11.29 -0.62
N ALA A 41 16.59 -10.36 -1.19
CA ALA A 41 17.98 -10.62 -1.56
C ALA A 41 18.82 -11.03 -0.34
N ALA A 42 18.60 -10.39 0.81
CA ALA A 42 19.29 -10.74 2.05
C ALA A 42 18.94 -12.16 2.52
N VAL A 43 17.66 -12.56 2.49
CA VAL A 43 17.27 -13.94 2.86
C VAL A 43 17.83 -14.96 1.88
N VAL A 44 17.75 -14.71 0.57
CA VAL A 44 18.34 -15.60 -0.44
C VAL A 44 19.84 -15.73 -0.25
N ALA A 45 20.56 -14.63 -0.03
CA ALA A 45 21.98 -14.66 0.27
C ALA A 45 22.28 -15.47 1.54
N ALA A 46 21.50 -15.29 2.60
CA ALA A 46 21.66 -16.06 3.84
C ALA A 46 21.47 -17.58 3.63
N VAL A 47 20.50 -17.98 2.80
CA VAL A 47 20.28 -19.38 2.43
C VAL A 47 21.50 -19.95 1.69
N LEU A 48 22.02 -19.21 0.70
CA LEU A 48 23.18 -19.63 -0.09
C LEU A 48 24.45 -19.77 0.78
N GLN A 49 24.64 -18.86 1.74
CA GLN A 49 25.80 -18.87 2.65
C GLN A 49 25.71 -19.95 3.73
N ALA A 50 24.51 -20.47 4.01
CA ALA A 50 24.27 -21.49 5.01
C ALA A 50 24.14 -22.90 4.39
N ASP A 51 24.94 -23.20 3.37
CA ASP A 51 24.96 -24.47 2.64
C ASP A 51 23.58 -24.88 2.07
N GLY A 52 22.75 -23.91 1.70
CA GLY A 52 21.43 -24.16 1.14
C GLY A 52 20.39 -24.66 2.15
N ARG A 53 20.55 -24.40 3.46
CA ARG A 53 19.58 -24.79 4.50
C ARG A 53 18.18 -24.24 4.18
N PRO A 54 17.22 -25.10 3.79
CA PRO A 54 15.94 -24.66 3.26
C PRO A 54 15.05 -23.99 4.32
N GLY A 55 15.27 -24.28 5.61
CA GLY A 55 14.53 -23.64 6.70
C GLY A 55 14.71 -22.12 6.78
N LEU A 56 15.80 -21.57 6.26
CA LEU A 56 16.01 -20.11 6.22
C LEU A 56 15.09 -19.41 5.21
N LEU A 57 14.54 -20.13 4.23
CA LEU A 57 13.55 -19.58 3.29
C LEU A 57 12.24 -19.21 3.97
N LEU A 58 11.93 -19.79 5.14
CA LEU A 58 10.76 -19.42 5.95
C LEU A 58 10.87 -18.01 6.54
N LEU A 59 12.01 -17.31 6.38
CA LEU A 59 12.08 -15.89 6.70
C LEU A 59 11.42 -15.00 5.62
N LEU A 60 11.26 -15.49 4.39
CA LEU A 60 10.64 -14.71 3.30
C LEU A 60 9.16 -14.42 3.55
N PRO A 61 8.29 -15.40 3.88
CA PRO A 61 6.89 -15.14 4.15
C PRO A 61 6.60 -14.09 5.23
N PRO A 62 7.13 -14.15 6.46
CA PRO A 62 6.82 -13.16 7.48
C PRO A 62 7.30 -11.76 7.11
N VAL A 63 8.47 -11.64 6.46
CA VAL A 63 8.98 -10.35 5.98
C VAL A 63 8.06 -9.77 4.89
N SER A 64 7.69 -10.58 3.90
CA SER A 64 6.76 -10.17 2.84
C SER A 64 5.39 -9.77 3.40
N VAL A 65 4.88 -10.49 4.39
CA VAL A 65 3.61 -10.17 5.05
C VAL A 65 3.69 -8.86 5.82
N LEU A 66 4.75 -8.61 6.58
CA LEU A 66 4.91 -7.39 7.35
C LEU A 66 5.01 -6.15 6.43
N LEU A 67 5.84 -6.23 5.40
CA LEU A 67 6.03 -5.15 4.45
C LEU A 67 4.78 -4.93 3.59
N GLY A 68 4.15 -6.01 3.11
CA GLY A 68 2.93 -5.95 2.32
C GLY A 68 1.73 -5.44 3.11
N TRP A 69 1.60 -5.81 4.39
CA TRP A 69 0.55 -5.25 5.26
C TRP A 69 0.71 -3.75 5.44
N THR A 70 1.96 -3.31 5.67
CA THR A 70 2.27 -1.89 5.80
C THR A 70 1.98 -1.15 4.49
N TYR A 71 2.21 -1.77 3.33
CA TYR A 71 1.84 -1.24 2.03
C TYR A 71 0.32 -1.03 1.91
N VAL A 72 -0.48 -2.06 2.22
CA VAL A 72 -1.96 -1.99 2.14
C VAL A 72 -2.52 -0.90 3.05
N VAL A 73 -2.05 -0.80 4.30
CA VAL A 73 -2.51 0.22 5.24
C VAL A 73 -2.20 1.63 4.72
N ASN A 74 -1.03 1.85 4.11
CA ASN A 74 -0.71 3.16 3.54
C ASN A 74 -1.56 3.48 2.32
N ASP A 75 -1.83 2.50 1.44
CA ASP A 75 -2.65 2.71 0.25
C ASP A 75 -4.11 3.04 0.59
N GLU A 76 -4.67 2.38 1.62
CA GLU A 76 -6.01 2.69 2.15
C GLU A 76 -6.07 4.14 2.67
N LYS A 77 -5.06 4.57 3.45
CA LYS A 77 -5.00 5.94 3.98
C LYS A 77 -4.84 6.99 2.90
N ILE A 78 -4.02 6.73 1.87
CA ILE A 78 -3.90 7.62 0.71
C ILE A 78 -5.25 7.77 0.01
N SER A 79 -5.98 6.66 -0.16
CA SER A 79 -7.31 6.66 -0.77
C SER A 79 -8.36 7.37 0.10
N ALA A 80 -8.29 7.19 1.43
CA ALA A 80 -9.16 7.86 2.39
C ALA A 80 -8.97 9.38 2.40
N VAL A 81 -7.73 9.87 2.43
CA VAL A 81 -7.42 11.32 2.32
C VAL A 81 -8.01 11.87 1.02
N GLY A 82 -7.80 11.16 -0.10
CA GLY A 82 -8.37 11.58 -1.37
C GLY A 82 -9.90 11.66 -1.35
N ARG A 83 -10.61 10.72 -0.71
CA ARG A 83 -12.07 10.79 -0.52
C ARG A 83 -12.46 11.99 0.33
N TYR A 84 -11.82 12.15 1.50
CA TYR A 84 -12.10 13.25 2.41
C TYR A 84 -11.97 14.63 1.75
N VAL A 85 -10.89 14.86 1.00
CA VAL A 85 -10.69 16.12 0.24
C VAL A 85 -11.85 16.38 -0.73
N ARG A 86 -12.33 15.35 -1.43
CA ARG A 86 -13.38 15.50 -2.45
C ARG A 86 -14.79 15.59 -1.89
N GLU A 87 -15.09 14.77 -0.89
CA GLU A 87 -16.44 14.55 -0.37
C GLU A 87 -16.76 15.49 0.79
N GLU A 88 -15.75 16.00 1.49
CA GLU A 88 -15.96 16.88 2.65
C GLU A 88 -15.28 18.24 2.50
N LEU A 89 -13.99 18.28 2.19
CA LEU A 89 -13.23 19.53 2.25
C LEU A 89 -13.57 20.49 1.10
N ALA A 90 -13.60 19.98 -0.14
CA ALA A 90 -13.90 20.79 -1.33
C ALA A 90 -15.32 21.40 -1.30
N PRO A 91 -16.38 20.66 -0.92
CA PRO A 91 -17.72 21.23 -0.78
C PRO A 91 -17.80 22.35 0.26
N ARG A 92 -17.24 22.14 1.47
CA ARG A 92 -17.25 23.15 2.54
C ARG A 92 -16.53 24.43 2.13
N LEU A 93 -15.40 24.32 1.42
CA LEU A 93 -14.67 25.48 0.94
C LEU A 93 -15.40 26.20 -0.21
N ALA A 94 -16.10 25.46 -1.09
CA ALA A 94 -16.92 26.04 -2.14
C ALA A 94 -18.13 26.83 -1.60
N GLU A 95 -18.77 26.34 -0.53
CA GLU A 95 -19.86 27.05 0.16
C GLU A 95 -19.39 28.40 0.72
N LEU A 96 -18.23 28.44 1.36
CA LEU A 96 -17.62 29.67 1.88
C LEU A 96 -17.20 30.65 0.78
N SER A 97 -16.96 30.16 -0.44
CA SER A 97 -16.55 30.96 -1.60
C SER A 97 -17.70 31.70 -2.29
N GLY A 98 -18.94 31.59 -1.80
CA GLY A 98 -20.07 32.38 -2.26
C GLY A 98 -20.83 31.84 -3.48
N GLY A 99 -20.69 30.55 -3.83
CA GLY A 99 -21.67 29.81 -4.64
C GLY A 99 -21.92 30.24 -6.11
N HIS A 100 -21.15 31.17 -6.69
CA HIS A 100 -21.35 31.63 -8.08
C HIS A 100 -20.52 30.79 -9.05
N GLU A 101 -21.16 29.73 -9.59
CA GLU A 101 -20.54 28.59 -10.28
C GLU A 101 -19.49 27.89 -9.39
N PRO A 102 -19.24 26.58 -9.48
CA PRO A 102 -18.14 26.02 -8.72
C PRO A 102 -16.85 26.61 -9.30
N PRO A 103 -16.11 27.53 -8.61
CA PRO A 103 -14.67 27.48 -8.82
C PRO A 103 -14.32 26.03 -8.57
N LYS A 104 -13.61 25.38 -9.50
CA LYS A 104 -13.12 24.02 -9.26
C LYS A 104 -12.10 24.13 -8.13
N VAL A 105 -12.60 24.23 -6.89
CA VAL A 105 -11.80 24.18 -5.67
C VAL A 105 -11.07 22.85 -5.74
N PHE A 106 -9.74 22.92 -5.65
CA PHE A 106 -8.87 21.77 -5.93
C PHE A 106 -9.05 21.16 -7.33
N GLY A 107 -9.23 21.99 -8.37
CA GLY A 107 -9.48 21.53 -9.75
C GLY A 107 -8.41 20.62 -10.33
N TRP A 108 -7.18 20.68 -9.81
CA TRP A 108 -6.11 19.72 -10.09
C TRP A 108 -6.48 18.28 -9.69
N GLU A 109 -7.07 18.10 -8.50
CA GLU A 109 -7.48 16.79 -7.96
C GLU A 109 -8.53 16.11 -8.86
N VAL A 110 -9.41 16.91 -9.46
CA VAL A 110 -10.44 16.42 -10.41
C VAL A 110 -9.83 16.14 -11.79
N ARG A 111 -8.96 17.01 -12.31
CA ARG A 111 -8.35 16.87 -13.64
C ARG A 111 -7.50 15.60 -13.74
N HIS A 112 -6.70 15.30 -12.72
CA HIS A 112 -5.81 14.14 -12.71
C HIS A 112 -6.56 12.79 -12.71
N ARG A 113 -7.83 12.76 -12.28
CA ARG A 113 -8.65 11.54 -12.26
C ARG A 113 -9.22 11.15 -13.63
N ALA A 114 -9.33 12.08 -14.57
CA ALA A 114 -9.94 11.87 -15.89
C ALA A 114 -9.04 11.11 -16.89
N ASP A 115 -7.98 10.47 -16.42
CA ASP A 115 -7.05 9.71 -17.25
C ASP A 115 -7.60 8.30 -17.55
N ASP A 116 -7.91 8.04 -18.82
CA ASP A 116 -8.43 6.76 -19.32
C ASP A 116 -7.50 5.57 -19.04
N ARG A 117 -6.19 5.80 -18.86
CA ARG A 117 -5.20 4.75 -18.56
C ARG A 117 -5.06 4.45 -17.08
N ARG A 118 -5.78 5.15 -16.20
CA ARG A 118 -5.72 4.97 -14.74
C ARG A 118 -6.02 3.52 -14.33
N THR A 119 -7.05 2.91 -14.91
CA THR A 119 -7.42 1.52 -14.60
C THR A 119 -6.33 0.53 -15.00
N THR A 120 -5.71 0.73 -16.17
CA THR A 120 -4.60 -0.11 -16.63
C THR A 120 -3.40 0.01 -15.70
N ARG A 121 -3.01 1.22 -15.29
CA ARG A 121 -1.91 1.42 -14.32
C ARG A 121 -2.19 0.75 -12.99
N LYS A 122 -3.42 0.87 -12.47
CA LYS A 122 -3.81 0.20 -11.22
C LYS A 122 -3.78 -1.33 -11.32
N ARG A 123 -4.19 -1.90 -12.46
CA ARG A 123 -4.10 -3.36 -12.69
C ARG A 123 -2.66 -3.84 -12.78
N LEU A 124 -1.78 -3.10 -13.46
CA LEU A 124 -0.36 -3.42 -13.51
C LEU A 124 0.28 -3.31 -12.13
N GLN A 125 -0.06 -2.28 -11.36
CA GLN A 125 0.41 -2.11 -9.98
C GLN A 125 -0.07 -3.27 -9.10
N LEU A 126 -1.35 -3.64 -9.15
CA LEU A 126 -1.88 -4.82 -8.46
C LEU A 126 -1.11 -6.10 -8.82
N ALA A 127 -0.81 -6.29 -10.11
CA ALA A 127 -0.03 -7.45 -10.56
C ALA A 127 1.38 -7.43 -9.94
N VAL A 128 2.06 -6.29 -9.94
CA VAL A 128 3.38 -6.13 -9.29
C VAL A 128 3.29 -6.39 -7.80
N ASP A 129 2.29 -5.86 -7.11
CA ASP A 129 2.09 -6.04 -5.67
C ASP A 129 1.87 -7.51 -5.31
N LEU A 130 1.06 -8.24 -6.09
CA LEU A 130 0.84 -9.68 -5.89
C LEU A 130 2.10 -10.49 -6.19
N LEU A 131 2.86 -10.14 -7.24
CA LEU A 131 4.12 -10.80 -7.56
C LEU A 131 5.14 -10.61 -6.42
N THR A 132 5.27 -9.38 -5.93
CA THR A 132 6.23 -9.02 -4.88
C THR A 132 5.80 -9.57 -3.52
N PHE A 133 4.58 -9.33 -3.06
CA PHE A 133 4.20 -9.67 -1.69
C PHE A 133 3.63 -11.08 -1.52
N CYS A 134 3.19 -11.74 -2.60
CA CYS A 134 2.59 -13.07 -2.53
C CYS A 134 3.37 -14.13 -3.30
N LEU A 135 3.69 -13.91 -4.58
CA LEU A 135 4.30 -14.98 -5.40
C LEU A 135 5.70 -15.35 -4.89
N ALA A 136 6.54 -14.37 -4.61
CA ALA A 136 7.89 -14.61 -4.11
C ALA A 136 7.93 -15.44 -2.80
N PRO A 137 7.19 -15.09 -1.73
CA PRO A 137 7.18 -15.92 -0.53
C PRO A 137 6.47 -17.28 -0.73
N ILE A 138 5.45 -17.38 -1.60
CA ILE A 138 4.87 -18.70 -1.95
C ILE A 138 5.91 -19.59 -2.65
N ALA A 139 6.72 -19.04 -3.56
CA ALA A 139 7.79 -19.79 -4.20
C ALA A 139 8.81 -20.30 -3.17
N ALA A 140 9.12 -19.50 -2.14
CA ALA A 140 9.98 -19.91 -1.03
C ALA A 140 9.40 -21.10 -0.25
N LEU A 141 8.09 -21.08 0.03
CA LEU A 141 7.39 -22.20 0.68
C LEU A 141 7.42 -23.48 -0.19
N VAL A 142 7.20 -23.34 -1.50
CA VAL A 142 7.28 -24.48 -2.44
C VAL A 142 8.67 -25.10 -2.46
N VAL A 143 9.72 -24.27 -2.52
CA VAL A 143 11.11 -24.75 -2.45
C VAL A 143 11.37 -25.47 -1.14
N PHE A 144 10.95 -24.89 -0.01
CA PHE A 144 11.05 -25.52 1.31
C PHE A 144 10.38 -26.90 1.34
N TRP A 145 9.12 -27.03 0.90
CA TRP A 145 8.43 -28.32 0.87
C TRP A 145 9.08 -29.33 -0.10
N SER A 146 9.61 -28.86 -1.23
CA SER A 146 10.30 -29.73 -2.21
C SER A 146 11.64 -30.26 -1.72
N SER A 147 12.28 -29.57 -0.77
CA SER A 147 13.59 -29.96 -0.21
C SER A 147 13.54 -31.12 0.78
N GLY A 148 12.34 -31.62 1.09
CA GLY A 148 12.07 -32.70 2.03
C GLY A 148 11.37 -32.21 3.29
N ALA A 149 10.69 -33.12 3.99
CA ALA A 149 9.97 -32.79 5.21
C ALA A 149 10.95 -32.44 6.33
N GLY A 150 11.05 -31.13 6.64
CA GLY A 150 11.70 -30.65 7.86
C GLY A 150 10.97 -31.13 9.12
N PRO A 151 11.45 -30.75 10.32
CA PRO A 151 10.75 -31.03 11.56
C PRO A 151 9.32 -30.49 11.52
N LEU A 152 8.38 -31.20 12.17
CA LEU A 152 6.95 -30.87 12.18
C LEU A 152 6.67 -29.41 12.56
N SER A 153 7.50 -28.82 13.44
CA SER A 153 7.40 -27.41 13.82
C SER A 153 7.54 -26.46 12.63
N LEU A 154 8.52 -26.68 11.74
CA LEU A 154 8.73 -25.84 10.55
C LEU A 154 7.62 -26.04 9.51
N LEU A 155 7.07 -27.25 9.42
CA LEU A 155 5.89 -27.49 8.58
C LEU A 155 4.68 -26.70 9.08
N LEU A 156 4.40 -26.72 10.38
CA LEU A 156 3.29 -25.94 10.97
C LEU A 156 3.48 -24.43 10.76
N VAL A 157 4.71 -23.94 10.92
CA VAL A 157 5.06 -22.53 10.63
C VAL A 157 4.78 -22.20 9.15
N SER A 158 5.24 -23.04 8.22
CA SER A 158 5.04 -22.82 6.78
C SER A 158 3.55 -22.80 6.37
N LEU A 159 2.70 -23.57 7.06
CA LEU A 159 1.25 -23.55 6.83
C LEU A 159 0.61 -22.26 7.38
N GLY A 160 1.03 -21.80 8.55
CA GLY A 160 0.60 -20.51 9.10
C GLY A 160 1.01 -19.33 8.21
N GLU A 161 2.23 -19.40 7.67
CA GLU A 161 2.75 -18.43 6.71
C GLU A 161 1.94 -18.41 5.41
N LEU A 162 1.59 -19.58 4.85
CA LEU A 162 0.73 -19.65 3.68
C LEU A 162 -0.63 -18.99 3.94
N ALA A 163 -1.23 -19.23 5.10
CA ALA A 163 -2.49 -18.61 5.49
C ALA A 163 -2.35 -17.08 5.58
N ALA A 164 -1.28 -16.59 6.19
CA ALA A 164 -0.99 -15.16 6.29
C ALA A 164 -0.79 -14.50 4.90
N ILE A 165 -0.05 -15.14 4.00
CA ILE A 165 0.11 -14.65 2.62
C ILE A 165 -1.24 -14.62 1.88
N THR A 166 -2.08 -15.63 2.08
CA THR A 166 -3.41 -15.70 1.44
C THR A 166 -4.30 -14.57 1.92
N VAL A 167 -4.32 -14.30 3.23
CA VAL A 167 -5.04 -13.15 3.80
C VAL A 167 -4.51 -11.84 3.24
N LEU A 168 -3.19 -11.68 3.17
CA LEU A 168 -2.56 -10.49 2.59
C LEU A 168 -2.97 -10.29 1.12
N GLY A 169 -2.88 -11.34 0.30
CA GLY A 169 -3.27 -11.28 -1.11
C GLY A 169 -4.74 -10.89 -1.29
N TRP A 170 -5.63 -11.44 -0.45
CA TRP A 170 -7.04 -11.05 -0.43
C TRP A 170 -7.22 -9.57 -0.08
N GLN A 171 -6.48 -9.06 0.91
CA GLN A 171 -6.50 -7.65 1.29
C GLN A 171 -5.99 -6.74 0.16
N ILE A 172 -4.87 -7.10 -0.48
CA ILE A 172 -4.32 -6.35 -1.62
C ILE A 172 -5.36 -6.26 -2.76
N VAL A 173 -6.02 -7.37 -3.10
CA VAL A 173 -7.06 -7.38 -4.15
C VAL A 173 -8.28 -6.56 -3.75
N THR A 174 -8.72 -6.64 -2.49
CA THR A 174 -9.92 -5.94 -2.00
C THR A 174 -9.72 -4.43 -1.96
N TYR A 175 -8.52 -3.98 -1.57
CA TYR A 175 -8.18 -2.56 -1.50
C TYR A 175 -7.63 -1.99 -2.82
N ALA A 176 -7.29 -2.85 -3.79
CA ALA A 176 -6.98 -2.39 -5.13
C ALA A 176 -8.25 -1.82 -5.77
N ASP A 177 -8.33 -0.48 -5.74
CA ASP A 177 -9.42 0.35 -6.26
C ASP A 177 -9.51 0.25 -7.80
N THR A 178 -9.80 -0.95 -8.30
CA THR A 178 -9.81 -1.34 -9.73
C THR A 178 -11.15 -1.05 -10.40
N THR A 179 -12.18 -0.77 -9.63
CA THR A 179 -13.50 -0.32 -10.09
C THR A 179 -13.52 1.19 -10.26
N ARG A 180 -14.05 1.68 -11.40
CA ARG A 180 -14.26 3.11 -11.65
C ARG A 180 -15.20 3.67 -10.56
N SER A 181 -14.71 4.58 -9.74
CA SER A 181 -15.53 5.57 -9.02
C SER A 181 -15.44 6.92 -9.71
#